data_AF-M0HPY8-F1
#
_entry.id   AF-M0HPY8-F1
#
_cell.length_a   1.000
_cell.length_b   1.000
_cell.length_c   1.000
_cell.angle_alpha   90.00
_cell.angle_beta   90.00
_cell.angle_gamma   90.00
#
_symmetry.space_group_name_H-M   'P 1'
#
loop_
_entity.id
_entity.type
_entity.pdbx_description
1 polymer ?
#
loop_
_entity_poly.entity_id
_entity_poly.type
_entity_poly.pdbx_seq_one_letter_code
_entity_poly.pdbx_strand_id
1 'polypeptide(L)'
;MAREYDKLVRDDIPAIIRESGETPITHAVEGDELDRRLRAKLVEEAEEFAESGRVEELADVFAVVDAILDRRGEDWETVETLAAEKAAERGGFEDGVVLERVE
;
A
#
# COMPACT_ATOMS: atom_id res chain seq x y z
N MET A 1 -25.82 14.49 -1.10
CA MET A 1 -24.89 14.97 -0.05
C MET A 1 -23.49 14.73 -0.55
N ALA A 2 -22.53 15.61 -0.27
CA ALA A 2 -21.13 15.38 -0.68
C ALA A 2 -20.55 14.19 0.08
N ARG A 3 -19.72 13.37 -0.57
CA ARG A 3 -18.96 12.29 0.07
C ARG A 3 -17.56 12.81 0.38
N GLU A 4 -17.14 12.65 1.63
CA GLU A 4 -15.82 13.06 2.10
C GLU A 4 -14.86 11.86 2.10
N TYR A 5 -13.61 12.11 1.75
CA TYR A 5 -12.54 11.13 1.71
C TYR A 5 -11.28 11.74 2.30
N ASP A 6 -10.53 10.93 3.06
CA ASP A 6 -9.20 11.29 3.57
C ASP A 6 -8.21 10.19 3.16
N LYS A 7 -7.85 10.19 1.88
CA LYS A 7 -6.92 9.21 1.31
C LYS A 7 -6.02 9.78 0.24
N LEU A 8 -4.85 9.18 0.10
CA LEU A 8 -3.97 9.43 -1.03
C LEU A 8 -4.54 8.72 -2.27
N VAL A 9 -4.47 9.36 -3.42
CA VAL A 9 -4.92 8.79 -4.70
C VAL A 9 -3.81 8.91 -5.73
N ARG A 10 -3.86 8.09 -6.79
CA ARG A 10 -2.94 8.21 -7.94
C ARG A 10 -3.15 9.54 -8.65
N ASP A 11 -2.11 10.04 -9.31
CA ASP A 11 -2.05 11.38 -9.89
C ASP A 11 -3.19 11.69 -10.87
N ASP A 12 -3.62 10.68 -11.64
CA ASP A 12 -4.67 10.84 -12.66
C ASP A 12 -6.10 10.71 -12.10
N ILE A 13 -6.28 10.26 -10.86
CA ILE A 13 -7.62 10.06 -10.27
C ILE A 13 -8.45 11.35 -10.28
N PRO A 14 -7.92 12.54 -9.94
CA PRO A 14 -8.68 13.77 -10.05
C PRO A 14 -9.10 14.10 -11.49
N ALA A 15 -8.35 13.69 -12.52
CA ALA A 15 -8.77 13.87 -13.90
C ALA A 15 -9.92 12.93 -14.24
N ILE A 16 -9.80 11.65 -13.88
CA ILE A 16 -10.83 10.63 -14.09
C ILE A 16 -12.16 11.00 -13.41
N ILE A 17 -12.13 11.55 -12.18
CA ILE A 17 -13.34 12.03 -11.48
C ILE A 17 -13.99 13.21 -12.22
N ARG A 18 -13.21 14.09 -12.85
CA ARG A 18 -13.79 15.19 -13.67
C ARG A 18 -14.45 14.65 -14.93
N GLU A 19 -13.86 13.63 -15.55
CA GLU A 19 -14.41 12.97 -16.73
C GLU A 19 -15.73 12.24 -16.44
N SER A 20 -15.92 11.75 -15.20
CA SER A 20 -17.20 11.18 -14.76
C SER A 20 -18.29 12.25 -14.47
N GLY A 21 -17.98 13.54 -14.64
CA GLY A 21 -18.90 14.65 -14.37
C GLY A 21 -18.96 15.09 -12.91
N GLU A 22 -18.09 14.54 -12.05
CA GLU A 22 -17.96 14.94 -10.65
C GLU A 22 -16.88 16.02 -10.48
N THR A 23 -16.85 16.70 -9.33
CA THR A 23 -15.86 17.74 -9.03
C THR A 23 -14.99 17.32 -7.86
N PRO A 24 -13.75 16.85 -8.09
CA PRO A 24 -12.86 16.45 -7.01
C PRO A 24 -12.28 17.67 -6.30
N ILE A 25 -12.30 17.64 -4.97
CA ILE A 25 -11.59 18.61 -4.13
C ILE A 25 -10.30 17.94 -3.64
N THR A 26 -9.15 18.48 -4.02
CA THR A 26 -7.84 17.86 -3.77
C THR A 26 -6.81 18.89 -3.30
N HIS A 27 -5.80 18.41 -2.61
CA HIS A 27 -4.60 19.18 -2.25
C HIS A 27 -3.38 18.25 -2.33
N ALA A 28 -2.22 18.79 -2.67
CA ALA A 28 -0.97 18.04 -2.65
C ALA A 28 -0.34 18.08 -1.25
N VAL A 29 0.35 17.00 -0.88
CA VAL A 29 1.12 16.89 0.37
C VAL A 29 2.56 16.50 0.06
N GLU A 30 3.48 16.89 0.93
CA GLU A 30 4.92 16.64 0.77
C GLU A 30 5.55 16.22 2.11
N GLY A 31 6.84 15.88 2.10
CA GLY A 31 7.61 15.58 3.31
C GLY A 31 7.01 14.47 4.17
N ASP A 32 6.90 14.74 5.47
CA ASP A 32 6.41 13.79 6.48
C ASP A 32 4.94 13.43 6.30
N GLU A 33 4.12 14.37 5.79
CA GLU A 33 2.69 14.10 5.56
C GLU A 33 2.51 13.13 4.40
N LEU A 34 3.31 13.25 3.34
CA LEU A 34 3.31 12.28 2.24
C LEU A 34 3.78 10.89 2.69
N ASP A 35 4.83 10.79 3.52
CA ASP A 35 5.25 9.51 4.09
C ASP A 35 4.13 8.87 4.93
N ARG A 36 3.45 9.66 5.77
CA ARG A 36 2.29 9.19 6.55
C ARG A 36 1.16 8.70 5.65
N ARG A 37 0.81 9.46 4.61
CA ARG A 37 -0.27 9.13 3.67
C ARG A 37 0.03 7.88 2.85
N LEU A 38 1.29 7.67 2.43
CA LEU A 38 1.71 6.43 1.75
C LEU A 38 1.60 5.20 2.64
N ARG A 39 2.01 5.30 3.92
CA ARG A 39 1.84 4.20 4.89
C ARG A 39 0.36 3.88 5.13
N ALA A 40 -0.49 4.90 5.25
CA ALA A 40 -1.93 4.72 5.36
C ALA A 40 -2.50 4.05 4.10
N LYS A 41 -2.03 4.49 2.92
CA LYS A 41 -2.43 3.90 1.63
C LYS A 41 -2.03 2.42 1.53
N LEU A 42 -0.84 2.04 2.01
CA LEU A 42 -0.40 0.64 2.04
C LEU A 42 -1.34 -0.24 2.86
N VAL A 43 -1.82 0.26 4.00
CA VAL A 43 -2.81 -0.45 4.82
C VAL A 43 -4.15 -0.54 4.10
N GLU A 44 -4.63 0.56 3.50
CA GLU A 44 -5.87 0.57 2.70
C GLU A 44 -5.84 -0.52 1.62
N GLU A 45 -4.80 -0.59 0.79
CA GLU A 45 -4.72 -1.58 -0.30
C GLU A 45 -4.60 -3.03 0.23
N ALA A 46 -3.91 -3.23 1.35
CA ALA A 46 -3.82 -4.54 1.98
C ALA A 46 -5.18 -5.00 2.56
N GLU A 47 -5.98 -4.07 3.09
CA GLU A 47 -7.36 -4.32 3.53
C GLU A 47 -8.26 -4.62 2.32
N GLU A 48 -8.14 -3.87 1.22
CA GLU A 48 -8.88 -4.14 -0.02
C GLU A 48 -8.54 -5.54 -0.60
N PHE A 49 -7.26 -5.94 -0.54
CA PHE A 49 -6.86 -7.31 -0.88
C PHE A 49 -7.47 -8.34 0.07
N ALA A 50 -7.43 -8.10 1.38
CA ALA A 50 -7.98 -9.01 2.38
C ALA A 50 -9.50 -9.22 2.22
N GLU A 51 -10.22 -8.17 1.83
CA GLU A 51 -11.66 -8.23 1.58
C GLU A 51 -12.00 -8.89 0.24
N SER A 52 -11.28 -8.55 -0.83
CA SER A 52 -11.66 -8.93 -2.19
C SER A 52 -10.95 -10.18 -2.73
N GLY A 53 -9.73 -10.45 -2.26
CA GLY A 53 -8.82 -11.48 -2.76
C GLY A 53 -8.32 -11.25 -4.19
N ARG A 54 -8.53 -10.06 -4.76
CA ARG A 54 -8.20 -9.75 -6.16
C ARG A 54 -6.71 -9.47 -6.32
N VAL A 55 -6.11 -9.98 -7.40
CA VAL A 55 -4.68 -9.78 -7.69
C VAL A 55 -4.38 -8.32 -8.04
N GLU A 56 -5.36 -7.60 -8.56
CA GLU A 56 -5.27 -6.16 -8.84
C GLU A 56 -4.89 -5.37 -7.59
N GLU A 57 -5.44 -5.70 -6.41
CA GLU A 57 -5.08 -4.99 -5.17
C GLU A 57 -3.62 -5.25 -4.77
N LEU A 58 -3.07 -6.42 -5.10
CA LEU A 58 -1.64 -6.70 -4.88
C LEU A 58 -0.76 -5.83 -5.79
N ALA A 59 -1.24 -5.45 -6.98
CA ALA A 59 -0.52 -4.50 -7.84
C ALA A 59 -0.59 -3.07 -7.27
N ASP A 60 -1.68 -2.70 -6.60
CA ASP A 60 -1.77 -1.45 -5.86
C ASP A 60 -0.84 -1.45 -4.63
N VAL A 61 -0.81 -2.54 -3.85
CA VAL A 61 0.19 -2.74 -2.77
C VAL A 61 1.61 -2.58 -3.30
N PHE A 62 1.94 -3.24 -4.42
CA PHE A 62 3.25 -3.14 -5.05
C PHE A 62 3.61 -1.68 -5.38
N ALA A 63 2.70 -0.94 -6.04
CA ALA A 63 2.94 0.44 -6.41
C ALA A 63 3.15 1.37 -5.20
N VAL A 64 2.44 1.11 -4.09
CA VAL A 64 2.62 1.89 -2.86
C VAL A 64 3.96 1.57 -2.19
N VAL A 65 4.38 0.30 -2.15
CA VAL A 65 5.69 -0.08 -1.61
C VAL A 65 6.81 0.55 -2.43
N ASP A 66 6.70 0.52 -3.76
CA ASP A 66 7.67 1.14 -4.67
C ASP A 66 7.83 2.64 -4.38
N ALA A 67 6.73 3.37 -4.26
CA ALA A 67 6.74 4.79 -3.90
C ALA A 67 7.33 5.07 -2.50
N ILE A 68 7.19 4.13 -1.56
CA ILE A 68 7.79 4.24 -0.22
C ILE A 68 9.31 4.03 -0.30
N LEU A 69 9.77 3.05 -1.07
CA LEU A 69 11.20 2.74 -1.25
C LEU A 69 11.93 3.90 -1.92
N ASP A 70 11.39 4.43 -3.02
CA ASP A 70 11.92 5.60 -3.72
C ASP A 70 12.13 6.79 -2.77
N ARG A 71 11.15 7.04 -1.89
CA ARG A 71 11.23 8.15 -0.93
C ARG A 71 12.26 7.93 0.16
N ARG A 72 12.57 6.67 0.49
CA ARG A 72 13.59 6.32 1.48
C ARG A 72 14.97 6.18 0.87
N GLY A 73 15.09 6.20 -0.45
CA GLY A 73 16.33 5.89 -1.15
C GLY A 73 16.73 4.42 -1.00
N GLU A 74 15.74 3.55 -0.84
CA GLU A 74 15.88 2.10 -0.76
C GLU A 74 15.41 1.48 -2.08
N ASP A 75 15.77 0.23 -2.33
CA ASP A 75 15.33 -0.51 -3.51
C ASP A 75 14.72 -1.87 -3.13
N TRP A 76 14.22 -2.56 -4.15
CA TRP A 76 13.64 -3.89 -4.00
C TRP A 76 14.68 -4.95 -3.63
N GLU A 77 15.95 -4.80 -4.00
CA GLU A 77 17.02 -5.74 -3.64
C GLU A 77 17.21 -5.77 -2.12
N THR A 78 17.16 -4.61 -1.46
CA THR A 78 17.16 -4.51 0.02
C THR A 78 15.98 -5.29 0.62
N VAL A 79 14.77 -5.11 0.09
CA VAL A 79 13.56 -5.78 0.62
C VAL A 79 13.63 -7.29 0.41
N GLU A 80 14.02 -7.73 -0.78
CA GLU A 80 14.16 -9.14 -1.14
C GLU A 80 15.23 -9.83 -0.29
N THR A 81 16.37 -9.18 -0.07
CA THR A 81 17.44 -9.69 0.79
C THR A 81 16.94 -9.88 2.22
N LEU A 82 16.29 -8.85 2.80
CA LEU A 82 15.72 -8.94 4.15
C LEU A 82 14.62 -9.99 4.27
N ALA A 83 13.83 -10.20 3.22
CA ALA A 83 12.80 -11.24 3.18
C ALA A 83 13.44 -12.64 3.13
N ALA A 84 14.45 -12.84 2.30
CA ALA A 84 15.19 -14.10 2.18
C ALA A 84 15.92 -14.46 3.48
N GLU A 85 16.57 -13.51 4.15
CA GLU A 85 17.21 -13.71 5.45
C GLU A 85 16.20 -14.17 6.51
N LYS A 86 15.03 -13.53 6.59
CA LYS A 86 13.97 -13.93 7.51
C LYS A 86 13.42 -15.32 7.19
N ALA A 87 13.22 -15.63 5.91
CA ALA A 87 12.77 -16.95 5.50
C ALA A 87 13.79 -18.05 5.83
N ALA A 88 15.09 -17.77 5.69
CA ALA A 88 16.15 -18.69 6.08
C ALA A 88 16.24 -18.87 7.61
N GLU A 89 16.04 -17.80 8.38
CA GLU A 89 16.08 -17.84 9.86
C GLU A 89 14.83 -18.48 10.47
N ARG A 90 13.64 -18.25 9.88
CA ARG A 90 12.33 -18.52 10.53
C ARG A 90 11.39 -19.41 9.72
N GLY A 91 11.75 -19.78 8.50
CA GLY A 91 10.86 -20.43 7.55
C GLY A 91 9.97 -19.45 6.78
N GLY A 92 9.34 -19.94 5.71
CA GLY A 92 8.32 -19.20 4.97
C GLY A 92 6.91 -19.55 5.45
N PHE A 93 5.92 -19.36 4.58
CA PHE A 93 4.50 -19.61 4.88
C PHE A 93 3.98 -20.94 4.27
N GLU A 94 4.86 -21.76 3.69
CA GLU A 94 4.50 -22.99 2.96
C GLU A 94 3.83 -24.04 3.87
N ASP A 95 4.24 -24.12 5.13
CA ASP A 95 3.69 -25.07 6.10
C ASP A 95 2.32 -24.64 6.64
N GLY A 96 1.87 -23.41 6.37
CA GLY A 96 0.55 -22.91 6.77
C GLY A 96 0.30 -22.89 8.28
N VAL A 97 1.35 -22.69 9.08
CA VAL A 97 1.27 -22.74 10.55
C VAL A 97 0.56 -21.50 11.10
N VAL A 98 -0.50 -21.72 11.90
CA VAL A 98 -1.23 -20.67 12.63
C VAL A 98 -0.91 -20.78 14.13
N LEU A 99 -0.39 -19.71 14.73
CA LEU A 99 -0.15 -19.64 16.16
C LEU A 99 -1.42 -19.21 16.91
N GLU A 100 -2.05 -20.11 17.66
CA GLU A 100 -3.28 -19.81 18.39
C GLU A 100 -3.04 -19.24 19.80
N ARG A 101 -1.98 -19.67 20.50
CA ARG A 101 -1.60 -19.18 21.85
C ARG A 101 -0.16 -19.53 22.20
N VAL A 102 0.42 -18.79 23.16
CA VAL A 102 1.71 -19.08 23.83
C VAL A 102 1.43 -19.14 25.34
N GLU A 103 2.05 -20.08 26.04
CA GLU A 103 2.01 -20.21 27.51
C GLU A 103 3.33 -19.79 28.15
#